data_AF-A0A6P4J800-F1
#
_entry.id   AF-A0A6P4J800-F1
#
_cell.length_a   1.000
_cell.length_b   1.000
_cell.length_c   1.000
_cell.angle_alpha   90.00
_cell.angle_beta   90.00
_cell.angle_gamma   90.00
#
_symmetry.space_group_name_H-M   'P 1'
#
loop_
_entity.id
_entity.type
_entity.pdbx_description
1 polymer ?
#
loop_
_entity_poly.entity_id
_entity_poly.type
_entity_poly.pdbx_seq_one_letter_code
_entity_poly.pdbx_strand_id
1 'polypeptide(L)'
;MFGSLKKKLSSAIQEGLVISENLQQQYRQRVSSGNAGSSQASGVTTPTSTTGLPPLSLNESLSSSRSSSLSLSTAFQLTDGIPTHLNVAAGCSLLAKYEDDWQHIHVANEENAEQAAAIAAQIAGVQQKASNQRRVVSELNASLAGIPTLVAQLQASTKVLQSLEDMGKQLEVELEKLEDLCEECELQEFMLEQQFQLSRHKQKKLNELEQYRQKVASQHQSKIQDQEQRLLKLQRERQAVFDDAFRNDMEEYKQHGQLTKIQTSGNKLALEEVVLEPNEVEAKDALEQFLNG
;
A
#
# COMPACT_ATOMS: atom_id res chain seq x y z
N MET A 1 17.04 -3.57 16.58
CA MET A 1 15.58 -3.46 16.34
C MET A 1 15.12 -3.94 14.95
N PHE A 2 15.95 -3.84 13.90
CA PHE A 2 15.59 -4.33 12.55
C PHE A 2 15.40 -5.85 12.41
N GLY A 3 16.09 -6.66 13.22
CA GLY A 3 15.99 -8.13 13.13
C GLY A 3 14.64 -8.72 13.56
N SER A 4 13.93 -8.08 14.50
CA SER A 4 12.58 -8.52 14.91
C SER A 4 11.53 -8.15 13.87
N LEU A 5 11.70 -7.02 13.18
CA LEU A 5 10.81 -6.58 12.10
C LEU A 5 10.92 -7.49 10.88
N LYS A 6 12.14 -7.90 10.50
CA LYS A 6 12.37 -8.86 9.41
C LYS A 6 11.75 -10.23 9.71
N LYS A 7 11.83 -10.70 10.96
CA LYS A 7 11.17 -11.95 11.38
C LYS A 7 9.64 -11.85 11.34
N LYS A 8 9.07 -10.73 11.79
CA LYS A 8 7.63 -10.49 11.72
C LYS A 8 7.12 -10.41 10.27
N LEU A 9 7.85 -9.74 9.40
CA LEU A 9 7.53 -9.66 7.97
C LEU A 9 7.61 -11.03 7.30
N SER A 10 8.65 -11.82 7.60
CA SER A 10 8.77 -13.18 7.09
C SER A 10 7.62 -14.08 7.58
N SER A 11 7.22 -13.96 8.85
CA SER A 11 6.07 -14.69 9.41
C SER A 11 4.77 -14.30 8.71
N ALA A 12 4.53 -13.00 8.50
CA ALA A 12 3.34 -12.50 7.83
C ALA A 12 3.27 -12.93 6.36
N ILE A 13 4.39 -12.97 5.65
CA ILE A 13 4.45 -13.48 4.27
C ILE A 13 4.14 -14.99 4.24
N GLN A 14 4.65 -15.74 5.20
CA GLN A 14 4.44 -17.18 5.28
C GLN A 14 2.98 -17.52 5.65
N GLU A 15 2.37 -16.76 6.56
CA GLU A 15 0.94 -16.85 6.86
C GLU A 15 0.08 -16.45 5.64
N GLY A 16 0.46 -15.39 4.92
CA GLY A 16 -0.21 -14.98 3.68
C GLY A 16 -0.18 -16.06 2.60
N LEU A 17 0.96 -16.74 2.44
CA LEU A 17 1.09 -17.88 1.54
C LEU A 17 0.17 -19.04 1.94
N VAL A 18 0.13 -19.41 3.22
CA VAL A 18 -0.75 -20.47 3.74
C VAL A 18 -2.23 -20.13 3.54
N ILE A 19 -2.63 -18.87 3.76
CA ILE A 19 -4.01 -18.41 3.52
C ILE A 19 -4.36 -18.50 2.03
N SER A 20 -3.45 -18.07 1.16
CA SER A 20 -3.66 -18.12 -0.30
C SER A 20 -3.80 -19.56 -0.81
N GLU A 21 -2.98 -20.48 -0.27
CA GLU A 21 -3.04 -21.90 -0.61
C GLU A 21 -4.34 -22.55 -0.11
N ASN A 22 -4.77 -22.22 1.11
CA ASN A 22 -6.03 -22.72 1.67
C ASN A 22 -7.24 -22.23 0.86
N LEU A 23 -7.26 -20.95 0.46
CA LEU A 23 -8.32 -20.38 -0.38
C LEU A 23 -8.36 -21.04 -1.77
N GLN A 24 -7.19 -21.33 -2.35
CA GLN A 24 -7.08 -22.03 -3.63
C GLN A 24 -7.51 -23.50 -3.52
N GLN A 25 -7.22 -24.18 -2.41
CA GLN A 25 -7.72 -25.52 -2.12
C GLN A 25 -9.25 -25.53 -1.93
N GLN A 26 -9.81 -24.56 -1.21
CA GLN A 26 -11.27 -24.40 -1.09
C GLN A 26 -11.93 -24.15 -2.44
N TYR A 27 -11.33 -23.33 -3.31
CA TYR A 27 -11.84 -23.11 -4.66
C TYR A 27 -11.82 -24.41 -5.47
N ARG A 28 -10.73 -25.17 -5.41
CA ARG A 28 -10.60 -26.47 -6.09
C ARG A 28 -11.63 -27.49 -5.58
N GLN A 29 -11.88 -27.53 -4.27
CA GLN A 29 -12.91 -28.38 -3.69
C GLN A 29 -14.32 -27.96 -4.14
N ARG A 30 -14.63 -26.67 -4.23
CA ARG A 30 -15.94 -26.20 -4.75
C ARG A 30 -16.13 -26.50 -6.24
N VAL A 31 -15.07 -26.40 -7.04
CA VAL A 31 -15.11 -26.73 -8.47
C VAL A 31 -15.22 -28.24 -8.68
N SER A 32 -14.52 -29.06 -7.89
CA SER A 32 -14.64 -30.53 -7.94
C SER A 32 -15.99 -31.04 -7.41
N SER A 33 -16.54 -30.43 -6.35
CA SER A 33 -17.87 -30.76 -5.82
C SER A 33 -19.01 -30.24 -6.69
N GLY A 34 -18.76 -29.22 -7.53
CA GLY A 34 -19.70 -28.73 -8.53
C GLY A 34 -19.87 -29.66 -9.74
N ASN A 35 -18.98 -30.65 -9.92
CA ASN A 35 -19.01 -31.59 -11.04
C ASN A 35 -19.37 -33.03 -10.64
N ALA A 36 -19.80 -33.25 -9.38
CA ALA A 36 -20.29 -34.54 -8.89
C ALA A 36 -21.60 -34.32 -8.13
N GLY A 37 -22.72 -34.19 -8.85
CA GLY A 37 -24.01 -33.98 -8.21
C GLY A 37 -25.20 -33.71 -9.13
N SER A 38 -25.33 -34.41 -10.26
CA SER A 38 -26.64 -34.57 -10.92
C SER A 38 -27.33 -35.84 -10.41
N SER A 39 -27.80 -35.82 -9.16
CA SER A 39 -28.83 -36.76 -8.70
C SER A 39 -29.26 -36.44 -7.29
N GLN A 40 -30.53 -36.04 -7.18
CA GLN A 40 -31.41 -36.18 -6.03
C GLN A 40 -31.03 -35.42 -4.75
N ALA A 41 -31.80 -34.38 -4.45
CA ALA A 41 -32.07 -33.97 -3.09
C ALA A 41 -33.57 -33.68 -2.94
N SER A 42 -34.24 -34.45 -2.08
CA SER A 42 -35.50 -34.05 -1.44
C SER A 42 -35.72 -34.90 -0.19
N GLY A 43 -35.82 -34.25 0.98
CA GLY A 43 -36.26 -34.90 2.21
C GLY A 43 -35.85 -34.20 3.51
N VAL A 44 -36.55 -33.13 3.89
CA VAL A 44 -36.73 -32.66 5.29
C VAL A 44 -38.12 -31.98 5.35
N THR A 45 -39.18 -32.70 5.69
CA THR A 45 -39.89 -32.79 6.99
C THR A 45 -40.26 -31.47 7.68
N THR A 46 -41.56 -31.19 7.76
CA THR A 46 -42.31 -30.81 8.99
C THR A 46 -43.83 -30.88 8.73
N PRO A 47 -44.67 -31.01 9.78
CA PRO A 47 -45.95 -31.73 9.76
C PRO A 47 -47.18 -30.83 9.82
N THR A 48 -48.34 -31.25 9.28
CA THR A 48 -49.68 -30.82 9.77
C THR A 48 -50.77 -31.80 9.31
N SER A 49 -51.71 -32.02 10.22
CA SER A 49 -52.77 -33.02 10.32
C SER A 49 -54.01 -32.77 9.45
N THR A 50 -54.86 -33.81 9.34
CA THR A 50 -56.35 -33.80 9.23
C THR A 50 -56.96 -33.19 7.95
N THR A 51 -57.92 -33.76 7.21
CA THR A 51 -59.09 -34.63 7.48
C THR A 51 -59.68 -35.09 6.12
N GLY A 52 -60.36 -36.24 6.08
CA GLY A 52 -61.55 -36.39 5.21
C GLY A 52 -61.59 -37.51 4.16
N LEU A 53 -61.96 -38.72 4.61
CA LEU A 53 -62.82 -39.72 3.97
C LEU A 53 -62.33 -40.53 2.73
N PRO A 54 -62.74 -41.82 2.62
CA PRO A 54 -62.13 -42.80 1.71
C PRO A 54 -62.94 -43.01 0.42
N PRO A 55 -62.36 -43.66 -0.60
CA PRO A 55 -63.15 -44.47 -1.52
C PRO A 55 -62.81 -45.96 -1.37
N LEU A 56 -63.86 -46.71 -1.03
CA LEU A 56 -63.97 -48.15 -1.04
C LEU A 56 -63.69 -48.70 -2.44
N SER A 57 -62.72 -49.60 -2.56
CA SER A 57 -62.56 -50.43 -3.76
C SER A 57 -63.51 -51.63 -3.68
N LEU A 58 -64.64 -51.55 -4.38
CA LEU A 58 -65.43 -52.71 -4.82
C LEU A 58 -64.98 -52.97 -6.26
N ASN A 59 -64.09 -53.94 -6.52
CA ASN A 59 -64.46 -55.32 -6.86
C ASN A 59 -65.84 -55.48 -7.50
N GLU A 60 -65.91 -55.33 -8.82
CA GLU A 60 -66.87 -56.05 -9.64
C GLU A 60 -66.16 -56.60 -10.89
N SER A 61 -65.62 -57.80 -10.72
CA SER A 61 -65.37 -58.72 -11.83
C SER A 61 -66.70 -59.35 -12.19
N LEU A 62 -67.45 -58.76 -13.13
CA LEU A 62 -68.65 -59.36 -13.69
C LEU A 62 -68.42 -59.77 -15.14
N SER A 63 -68.56 -61.06 -15.32
CA SER A 63 -68.38 -61.88 -16.52
C SER A 63 -69.06 -61.32 -17.78
N SER A 64 -68.33 -61.30 -18.90
CA SER A 64 -68.92 -61.33 -20.25
C SER A 64 -68.31 -62.48 -21.05
N SER A 65 -68.83 -63.67 -20.78
CA SER A 65 -68.77 -64.82 -21.69
C SER A 65 -70.15 -65.48 -21.69
N ARG A 66 -71.07 -64.94 -22.49
CA ARG A 66 -72.26 -65.66 -22.96
C ARG A 66 -72.17 -65.75 -24.48
N SER A 67 -71.32 -66.66 -24.95
CA SER A 67 -71.52 -67.26 -26.27
C SER A 67 -72.77 -68.13 -26.17
N SER A 68 -73.85 -67.70 -26.82
CA SER A 68 -75.02 -68.54 -27.06
C SER A 68 -75.29 -68.52 -28.55
N SER A 69 -74.65 -69.43 -29.26
CA SER A 69 -75.05 -69.82 -30.61
C SER A 69 -76.40 -70.53 -30.51
N LEU A 70 -77.49 -69.82 -30.84
CA LEU A 70 -78.77 -70.46 -31.10
C LEU A 70 -78.79 -70.91 -32.56
N SER A 71 -78.41 -72.17 -32.78
CA SER A 71 -78.76 -72.88 -34.00
C SER A 71 -80.28 -73.05 -34.03
N LEU A 72 -80.91 -72.32 -34.93
CA LEU A 72 -82.33 -72.38 -35.25
C LEU A 72 -82.62 -73.69 -36.00
N SER A 73 -82.82 -74.77 -35.26
CA SER A 73 -83.31 -76.02 -35.82
C SER A 73 -84.03 -76.83 -34.76
N THR A 74 -85.29 -77.13 -35.04
CA THR A 74 -86.24 -78.00 -34.33
C THR A 74 -87.27 -77.26 -33.47
N ALA A 75 -88.54 -77.53 -33.79
CA ALA A 75 -89.74 -76.83 -33.35
C ALA A 75 -89.84 -76.68 -31.82
N PHE A 76 -89.73 -75.44 -31.33
CA PHE A 76 -90.08 -75.08 -29.96
C PHE A 76 -91.56 -74.72 -29.91
N GLN A 77 -92.37 -75.71 -29.56
CA GLN A 77 -93.78 -75.54 -29.25
C GLN A 77 -93.90 -75.11 -27.78
N LEU A 78 -94.14 -73.81 -27.55
CA LEU A 78 -94.43 -73.23 -26.24
C LEU A 78 -95.86 -73.61 -25.82
N THR A 79 -96.01 -74.74 -25.12
CA THR A 79 -97.21 -75.09 -24.35
C THR A 79 -96.94 -74.84 -22.88
N ASP A 80 -97.34 -73.66 -22.38
CA ASP A 80 -98.31 -73.47 -21.29
C ASP A 80 -98.28 -71.98 -20.86
N GLY A 81 -99.38 -71.25 -21.04
CA GLY A 81 -99.59 -69.92 -20.44
C GLY A 81 -99.31 -68.66 -21.27
N ILE A 82 -99.11 -68.72 -22.59
CA ILE A 82 -98.95 -67.51 -23.43
C ILE A 82 -100.20 -67.28 -24.29
N PRO A 83 -100.93 -66.16 -24.13
CA PRO A 83 -102.11 -65.84 -24.94
C PRO A 83 -101.80 -65.83 -26.45
N THR A 84 -102.65 -66.48 -27.24
CA THR A 84 -102.58 -66.56 -28.72
C THR A 84 -102.79 -65.22 -29.44
N HIS A 85 -102.87 -64.10 -28.70
CA HIS A 85 -103.01 -62.72 -29.20
C HIS A 85 -101.76 -61.87 -28.89
N LEU A 86 -100.61 -62.50 -28.65
CA LEU A 86 -99.33 -61.79 -28.53
C LEU A 86 -98.60 -61.84 -29.88
N ASN A 87 -98.51 -60.68 -30.53
CA ASN A 87 -97.75 -60.53 -31.75
C ASN A 87 -96.25 -60.48 -31.41
N VAL A 88 -95.63 -61.66 -31.32
CA VAL A 88 -94.19 -61.82 -31.05
C VAL A 88 -93.35 -61.05 -32.07
N ALA A 89 -93.79 -60.96 -33.33
CA ALA A 89 -93.10 -60.18 -34.36
C ALA A 89 -93.07 -58.68 -34.04
N ALA A 90 -94.15 -58.11 -33.49
CA ALA A 90 -94.17 -56.71 -33.04
C ALA A 90 -93.22 -56.47 -31.85
N GLY A 91 -93.08 -57.44 -30.94
CA GLY A 91 -92.10 -57.39 -29.85
C GLY A 91 -90.66 -57.43 -30.36
N CYS A 92 -90.36 -58.30 -31.33
CA CYS A 92 -89.05 -58.36 -31.98
C CYS A 92 -88.73 -57.07 -32.77
N SER A 93 -89.70 -56.51 -33.50
CA SER A 93 -89.50 -55.24 -34.23
C SER A 93 -89.26 -54.05 -33.29
N LEU A 94 -89.93 -54.02 -32.14
CA LEU A 94 -89.71 -52.98 -31.13
C LEU A 94 -88.32 -53.11 -30.51
N LEU A 95 -87.88 -54.34 -30.21
CA LEU A 95 -86.54 -54.58 -29.68
C LEU A 95 -85.46 -54.18 -30.69
N ALA A 96 -85.62 -54.57 -31.96
CA ALA A 96 -84.71 -54.19 -33.05
C ALA A 96 -84.61 -52.66 -33.20
N LYS A 97 -85.74 -51.94 -33.14
CA LYS A 97 -85.73 -50.48 -33.20
C LYS A 97 -84.96 -49.87 -32.02
N TYR A 98 -85.16 -50.37 -30.80
CA TYR A 98 -84.41 -49.86 -29.63
C TYR A 98 -82.94 -50.24 -29.65
N GLU A 99 -82.59 -51.39 -30.22
CA GLU A 99 -81.20 -51.79 -30.46
C GLU A 99 -80.53 -50.84 -31.46
N ASP A 100 -81.19 -50.52 -32.58
CA ASP A 100 -80.71 -49.55 -33.56
C ASP A 100 -80.59 -48.14 -32.96
N ASP A 101 -81.62 -47.67 -32.24
CA ASP A 101 -81.62 -46.37 -31.56
C ASP A 101 -80.47 -46.28 -30.53
N TRP A 102 -80.26 -47.36 -29.75
CA TRP A 102 -79.17 -47.45 -28.78
C TRP A 102 -77.80 -47.45 -29.47
N GLN A 103 -77.64 -48.22 -30.55
CA GLN A 103 -76.38 -48.29 -31.30
C GLN A 103 -76.04 -46.94 -31.91
N HIS A 104 -77.02 -46.21 -32.47
CA HIS A 104 -76.82 -44.87 -32.98
C HIS A 104 -76.37 -43.90 -31.87
N ILE A 105 -77.03 -43.92 -30.70
CA ILE A 105 -76.64 -43.09 -29.56
C ILE A 105 -75.23 -43.45 -29.07
N HIS A 106 -74.88 -44.73 -29.03
CA HIS A 106 -73.55 -45.18 -28.60
C HIS A 106 -72.46 -44.67 -29.53
N VAL A 107 -72.64 -44.78 -30.85
CA VAL A 107 -71.69 -44.26 -31.85
C VAL A 107 -71.55 -42.75 -31.72
N ALA A 108 -72.66 -42.01 -31.63
CA ALA A 108 -72.63 -40.56 -31.46
C ALA A 108 -71.94 -40.12 -30.15
N ASN A 109 -72.09 -40.90 -29.07
CA ASN A 109 -71.43 -40.63 -27.80
C ASN A 109 -69.91 -40.90 -27.88
N GLU A 110 -69.50 -41.95 -28.58
CA GLU A 110 -68.08 -42.27 -28.80
C GLU A 110 -67.39 -41.18 -29.63
N GLU A 111 -68.01 -40.73 -30.73
CA GLU A 111 -67.50 -39.64 -31.56
C GLU A 111 -67.42 -38.32 -30.77
N ASN A 112 -68.41 -38.03 -29.91
CA ASN A 112 -68.38 -36.85 -29.04
C ASN A 112 -67.26 -36.96 -27.99
N ALA A 113 -67.06 -38.14 -27.39
CA ALA A 113 -65.96 -38.38 -26.45
C ALA A 113 -64.59 -38.19 -27.12
N GLU A 114 -64.41 -38.67 -28.35
CA GLU A 114 -63.19 -38.48 -29.14
C GLU A 114 -62.95 -36.99 -29.47
N GLN A 115 -63.99 -36.27 -29.91
CA GLN A 115 -63.91 -34.84 -30.17
C GLN A 115 -63.58 -34.03 -28.90
N ALA A 116 -64.22 -34.37 -27.77
CA ALA A 116 -63.94 -33.74 -26.49
C ALA A 116 -62.47 -33.99 -26.04
N ALA A 117 -61.95 -35.20 -26.24
CA ALA A 117 -60.55 -35.52 -25.95
C ALA A 117 -59.57 -34.73 -26.86
N ALA A 118 -59.89 -34.59 -28.15
CA ALA A 118 -59.09 -33.80 -29.08
C ALA A 118 -59.05 -32.31 -28.69
N ILE A 119 -60.20 -31.73 -28.32
CA ILE A 119 -60.27 -30.35 -27.83
C ILE A 119 -59.49 -30.20 -26.51
N ALA A 120 -59.63 -31.13 -25.58
CA ALA A 120 -58.86 -31.11 -24.33
C ALA A 120 -57.35 -31.13 -24.58
N ALA A 121 -56.87 -31.91 -25.55
CA ALA A 121 -55.46 -31.93 -25.95
C ALA A 121 -55.00 -30.58 -26.51
N GLN A 122 -55.83 -29.92 -27.34
CA GLN A 122 -55.53 -28.58 -27.86
C GLN A 122 -55.48 -27.53 -26.73
N ILE A 123 -56.45 -27.54 -25.81
CA ILE A 123 -56.49 -26.65 -24.65
C ILE A 123 -55.24 -26.84 -23.78
N ALA A 124 -54.85 -28.09 -23.50
CA ALA A 124 -53.63 -28.39 -22.75
C ALA A 124 -52.38 -27.86 -23.48
N GLY A 125 -52.31 -28.00 -24.80
CA GLY A 125 -51.24 -27.45 -25.63
C GLY A 125 -51.15 -25.92 -25.56
N VAL A 126 -52.29 -25.23 -25.59
CA VAL A 126 -52.35 -23.75 -25.44
C VAL A 126 -51.94 -23.33 -24.04
N GLN A 127 -52.46 -24.01 -23.00
CA GLN A 127 -52.10 -23.73 -21.61
C GLN A 127 -50.59 -23.89 -21.38
N GLN A 128 -49.98 -24.94 -21.93
CA GLN A 128 -48.55 -25.17 -21.81
C GLN A 128 -47.75 -24.06 -22.48
N LYS A 129 -48.14 -23.64 -23.69
CA LYS A 129 -47.50 -22.51 -24.39
C LYS A 129 -47.63 -21.21 -23.60
N ALA A 130 -48.82 -20.90 -23.09
CA ALA A 130 -49.06 -19.70 -22.30
C ALA A 130 -48.27 -19.69 -20.98
N SER A 131 -48.20 -20.84 -20.30
CA SER A 131 -47.40 -21.02 -19.09
C SER A 131 -45.90 -20.80 -19.36
N ASN A 132 -45.39 -21.39 -20.45
CA ASN A 132 -44.00 -21.21 -20.87
C ASN A 132 -43.69 -19.75 -21.19
N GLN A 133 -44.56 -19.07 -21.94
CA GLN A 133 -44.40 -17.64 -22.24
C GLN A 133 -44.41 -16.79 -20.97
N ARG A 134 -45.34 -17.05 -20.04
CA ARG A 134 -45.37 -16.37 -18.74
C ARG A 134 -44.07 -16.57 -17.97
N ARG A 135 -43.51 -17.79 -17.94
CA ARG A 135 -42.23 -18.06 -17.28
C ARG A 135 -41.10 -17.24 -17.90
N VAL A 136 -40.96 -17.25 -19.22
CA VAL A 136 -39.91 -16.48 -19.93
C VAL A 136 -40.05 -14.98 -19.67
N VAL A 137 -41.27 -14.44 -19.73
CA VAL A 137 -41.52 -13.02 -19.42
C VAL A 137 -41.20 -12.69 -17.97
N SER A 138 -41.53 -13.59 -17.03
CA SER A 138 -41.20 -13.41 -15.61
C SER A 138 -39.69 -13.41 -15.36
N GLU A 139 -38.94 -14.30 -16.01
CA GLU A 139 -37.48 -14.37 -15.92
C GLU A 139 -36.83 -13.13 -16.54
N LEU A 140 -37.33 -12.66 -17.69
CA LEU A 140 -36.89 -11.41 -18.29
C LEU A 140 -37.17 -10.23 -17.37
N ASN A 141 -38.38 -10.14 -16.80
CA ASN A 141 -38.73 -9.04 -15.90
C ASN A 141 -37.85 -9.05 -14.63
N ALA A 142 -37.56 -10.23 -14.07
CA ALA A 142 -36.65 -10.37 -12.94
C ALA A 142 -35.22 -9.90 -13.27
N SER A 143 -34.71 -10.24 -14.46
CA SER A 143 -33.38 -9.78 -14.90
C SER A 143 -33.32 -8.28 -15.17
N LEU A 144 -34.36 -7.71 -15.80
CA LEU A 144 -34.48 -6.26 -16.02
C LEU A 144 -34.60 -5.49 -14.69
N ALA A 145 -35.30 -6.04 -13.70
CA ALA A 145 -35.42 -5.44 -12.37
C ALA A 145 -34.07 -5.37 -11.62
N GLY A 146 -33.07 -6.16 -12.00
CA GLY A 146 -31.72 -6.12 -11.44
C GLY A 146 -30.83 -5.00 -11.98
N ILE A 147 -31.17 -4.43 -13.15
CA ILE A 147 -30.35 -3.40 -13.82
C ILE A 147 -30.16 -2.15 -12.94
N PRO A 148 -31.20 -1.57 -12.30
CA PRO A 148 -31.02 -0.40 -11.44
C PRO A 148 -30.02 -0.63 -10.29
N THR A 149 -30.02 -1.83 -9.70
CA THR A 149 -29.07 -2.21 -8.65
C THR A 149 -27.63 -2.25 -9.18
N LEU A 150 -27.43 -2.83 -10.36
CA LEU A 150 -26.12 -2.84 -11.02
C LEU A 150 -25.64 -1.42 -11.34
N VAL A 151 -26.53 -0.56 -11.84
CA VAL A 151 -26.23 0.85 -12.10
C VAL A 151 -25.84 1.58 -10.82
N ALA A 152 -26.56 1.36 -9.71
CA ALA A 152 -26.23 1.96 -8.43
C ALA A 152 -24.86 1.50 -7.90
N GLN A 153 -24.54 0.21 -8.04
CA GLN A 153 -23.22 -0.32 -7.68
C GLN A 153 -22.11 0.28 -8.54
N LEU A 154 -22.32 0.39 -9.86
CA LEU A 154 -21.35 0.99 -10.77
C LEU A 154 -21.13 2.48 -10.44
N GLN A 155 -22.19 3.23 -10.14
CA GLN A 155 -22.08 4.61 -9.69
C GLN A 155 -21.33 4.73 -8.36
N ALA A 156 -21.54 3.81 -7.41
CA ALA A 156 -20.77 3.77 -6.18
C ALA A 156 -19.28 3.51 -6.44
N SER A 157 -18.95 2.55 -7.32
CA SER A 157 -17.57 2.30 -7.75
C SER A 157 -16.95 3.52 -8.44
N THR A 158 -17.69 4.22 -9.29
CA THR A 158 -17.24 5.46 -9.93
C THR A 158 -16.92 6.54 -8.89
N LYS A 159 -17.76 6.71 -7.86
CA LYS A 159 -17.48 7.67 -6.77
C LYS A 159 -16.22 7.32 -5.98
N VAL A 160 -15.99 6.03 -5.72
CA VAL A 160 -14.77 5.57 -5.05
C VAL A 160 -13.54 5.85 -5.92
N LEU A 161 -13.62 5.61 -7.24
CA LEU A 161 -12.54 5.93 -8.17
C LEU A 161 -12.25 7.43 -8.21
N GLN A 162 -13.28 8.28 -8.24
CA GLN A 162 -13.12 9.74 -8.19
C GLN A 162 -12.45 10.17 -6.88
N SER A 163 -12.89 9.65 -5.74
CA SER A 163 -12.26 9.96 -4.44
C SER A 163 -10.80 9.51 -4.38
N LEU A 164 -10.45 8.40 -5.03
CA LEU A 164 -9.08 7.93 -5.11
C LEU A 164 -8.23 8.83 -6.02
N GLU A 165 -8.79 9.30 -7.14
CA GLU A 165 -8.15 10.25 -8.04
C GLU A 165 -7.86 11.58 -7.32
N ASP A 166 -8.82 12.10 -6.55
CA ASP A 166 -8.65 13.33 -5.78
C ASP A 166 -7.58 13.17 -4.68
N MET A 167 -7.56 12.02 -3.99
CA MET A 167 -6.51 11.71 -3.02
C MET A 167 -5.14 11.57 -3.70
N GLY A 168 -5.10 11.00 -4.91
CA GLY A 168 -3.89 10.91 -5.73
C GLY A 168 -3.33 12.29 -6.06
N LYS A 169 -4.18 13.21 -6.54
CA LYS A 169 -3.78 14.60 -6.81
C LYS A 169 -3.27 15.31 -5.55
N GLN A 170 -3.94 15.10 -4.41
CA GLN A 170 -3.47 15.69 -3.16
C GLN A 170 -2.10 15.13 -2.75
N LEU A 171 -1.86 13.84 -2.95
CA LEU A 171 -0.58 13.22 -2.67
C LEU A 171 0.54 13.74 -3.59
N GLU A 172 0.25 13.97 -4.87
CA GLU A 172 1.20 14.61 -5.80
C GLU A 172 1.61 16.01 -5.31
N VAL A 173 0.64 16.82 -4.87
CA VAL A 173 0.91 18.16 -4.31
C VAL A 173 1.74 18.09 -3.02
N GLU A 174 1.47 17.13 -2.13
CA GLU A 174 2.27 16.97 -0.90
C GLU A 174 3.68 16.42 -1.19
N LEU A 175 3.85 15.62 -2.24
CA LEU A 175 5.17 15.16 -2.69
C LEU A 175 6.00 16.30 -3.28
N GLU A 176 5.39 17.18 -4.09
CA GLU A 176 6.05 18.38 -4.62
C GLU A 176 6.54 19.28 -3.48
N LYS A 177 5.69 19.55 -2.48
CA LYS A 177 6.10 20.31 -1.27
C LYS A 177 7.24 19.64 -0.49
N LEU A 178 7.27 18.30 -0.46
CA LEU A 178 8.33 17.57 0.21
C LEU A 178 9.65 17.67 -0.55
N GLU A 179 9.60 17.63 -1.89
CA GLU A 179 10.76 17.87 -2.76
C GLU A 179 11.33 19.27 -2.52
N ASP A 180 10.49 20.31 -2.57
CA ASP A 180 10.88 21.69 -2.25
C ASP A 180 11.56 21.81 -0.87
N LEU A 181 11.01 21.13 0.14
CA LEU A 181 11.56 21.17 1.49
C LEU A 181 12.92 20.46 1.57
N CYS A 182 13.10 19.35 0.84
CA CYS A 182 14.37 18.65 0.77
C CYS A 182 15.44 19.52 0.12
N GLU A 183 15.13 20.17 -1.02
CA GLU A 183 16.04 21.08 -1.70
C GLU A 183 16.47 22.26 -0.80
N GLU A 184 15.52 22.84 -0.07
CA GLU A 184 15.80 23.91 0.89
C GLU A 184 16.71 23.42 2.02
N CYS A 185 16.50 22.21 2.54
CA CYS A 185 17.37 21.63 3.57
C CYS A 185 18.79 21.41 3.05
N GLU A 186 18.95 20.85 1.84
CA GLU A 186 20.26 20.64 1.21
C GLU A 186 20.98 21.98 1.00
N LEU A 187 20.26 23.02 0.57
CA LEU A 187 20.82 24.36 0.41
C LEU A 187 21.29 24.94 1.74
N GLN A 188 20.49 24.81 2.80
CA GLN A 188 20.84 25.29 4.13
C GLN A 188 22.08 24.56 4.69
N GLU A 189 22.16 23.24 4.52
CA GLU A 189 23.35 22.46 4.90
C GLU A 189 24.59 22.92 4.14
N PHE A 190 24.48 23.14 2.82
CA PHE A 190 25.56 23.65 2.01
C PHE A 190 26.03 25.03 2.49
N MET A 191 25.11 25.96 2.74
CA MET A 191 25.43 27.30 3.24
C MET A 191 26.15 27.24 4.59
N LEU A 192 25.68 26.39 5.51
CA LEU A 192 26.29 26.22 6.82
C LEU A 192 27.72 25.67 6.72
N GLU A 193 27.94 24.69 5.85
CA GLU A 193 29.28 24.13 5.61
C GLU A 193 30.21 25.20 5.03
N GLN A 194 29.76 25.99 4.05
CA GLN A 194 30.56 27.10 3.52
C GLN A 194 30.90 28.13 4.59
N GLN A 195 29.94 28.50 5.44
CA GLN A 195 30.18 29.42 6.56
C GLN A 195 31.21 28.86 7.54
N PHE A 196 31.14 27.56 7.84
CA PHE A 196 32.09 26.89 8.71
C PHE A 196 33.50 26.85 8.11
N GLN A 197 33.62 26.56 6.82
CA GLN A 197 34.90 26.59 6.10
C GLN A 197 35.53 27.98 6.10
N LEU A 198 34.74 29.02 5.85
CA LEU A 198 35.20 30.42 5.92
C LEU A 198 35.68 30.79 7.33
N SER A 199 34.92 30.41 8.36
CA SER A 199 35.27 30.68 9.76
C SER A 199 36.55 29.96 10.17
N ARG A 200 36.72 28.70 9.75
CA ARG A 200 37.93 27.91 9.96
C ARG A 200 39.14 28.52 9.26
N HIS A 201 38.99 28.93 7.99
CA HIS A 201 40.06 29.58 7.25
C HIS A 201 40.48 30.90 7.91
N LYS A 202 39.52 31.74 8.32
CA LYS A 202 39.77 32.97 9.07
C LYS A 202 40.54 32.70 10.37
N GLN A 203 40.12 31.71 11.16
CA GLN A 203 40.82 31.35 12.39
C GLN A 203 42.24 30.87 12.13
N LYS A 204 42.44 30.04 11.09
CA LYS A 204 43.78 29.60 10.68
C LYS A 204 44.69 30.78 10.34
N LYS A 205 44.18 31.75 9.58
CA LYS A 205 44.92 32.97 9.22
C LYS A 205 45.26 33.85 10.42
N LEU A 206 44.36 33.98 11.38
CA LEU A 206 44.65 34.66 12.64
C LEU A 206 45.76 33.97 13.44
N ASN A 207 45.71 32.64 13.52
CA ASN A 207 46.76 31.87 14.20
C ASN A 207 48.12 31.99 13.49
N GLU A 208 48.15 31.97 12.14
CA GLU A 208 49.36 32.18 11.35
C GLU A 208 49.97 33.57 11.59
N LEU A 209 49.13 34.62 11.63
CA LEU A 209 49.57 35.98 11.95
C LEU A 209 50.14 36.09 13.36
N GLU A 210 49.49 35.46 14.34
CA GLU A 210 49.95 35.48 15.73
C GLU A 210 51.29 34.74 15.88
N GLN A 211 51.45 33.58 15.23
CA GLN A 211 52.73 32.88 15.18
C GLN A 211 53.83 33.73 14.53
N TYR A 212 53.51 34.44 13.45
CA TYR A 212 54.45 35.34 12.80
C TYR A 212 54.88 36.48 13.74
N ARG A 213 53.92 37.11 14.44
CA ARG A 213 54.21 38.14 15.45
C ARG A 213 55.11 37.64 16.57
N GLN A 214 54.83 36.46 17.12
CA GLN A 214 55.67 35.84 18.15
C GLN A 214 57.09 35.52 17.63
N LYS A 215 57.21 35.07 16.39
CA LYS A 215 58.51 34.83 15.75
C LYS A 215 59.30 36.12 15.57
N VAL A 216 58.67 37.19 15.13
CA VAL A 216 59.32 38.51 14.98
C VAL A 216 59.74 39.05 16.34
N ALA A 217 58.88 38.98 17.35
CA ALA A 217 59.18 39.43 18.71
C ALA A 217 60.34 38.65 19.34
N SER A 218 60.36 37.31 19.20
CA SER A 218 61.48 36.49 19.71
C SER A 218 62.79 36.73 18.98
N GLN A 219 62.76 36.92 17.65
CA GLN A 219 63.94 37.33 16.87
C GLN A 219 64.48 38.69 17.33
N HIS A 220 63.58 39.67 17.55
CA HIS A 220 63.96 40.98 18.06
C HIS A 220 64.58 40.90 19.46
N GLN A 221 63.96 40.14 20.37
CA GLN A 221 64.46 39.90 21.72
C GLN A 221 65.85 39.25 21.70
N SER A 222 66.07 38.23 20.87
CA SER A 222 67.38 37.58 20.71
C SER A 222 68.43 38.56 20.18
N LYS A 223 68.09 39.39 19.18
CA LYS A 223 69.00 40.40 18.63
C LYS A 223 69.41 41.43 19.68
N ILE A 224 68.47 41.89 20.51
CA ILE A 224 68.76 42.80 21.63
C ILE A 224 69.71 42.13 22.61
N GLN A 225 69.41 40.91 23.06
CA GLN A 225 70.28 40.17 23.98
C GLN A 225 71.69 39.97 23.42
N ASP A 226 71.82 39.65 22.13
CA ASP A 226 73.12 39.50 21.47
C ASP A 226 73.90 40.82 21.39
N GLN A 227 73.21 41.95 21.20
CA GLN A 227 73.81 43.28 21.22
C GLN A 227 74.24 43.67 22.64
N GLU A 228 73.37 43.49 23.63
CA GLU A 228 73.68 43.72 25.05
C GLU A 228 74.89 42.89 25.50
N GLN A 229 74.95 41.61 25.15
CA GLN A 229 76.09 40.75 25.47
C GLN A 229 77.38 41.23 24.80
N ARG A 230 77.31 41.69 23.54
CA ARG A 230 78.48 42.28 22.85
C ARG A 230 78.97 43.54 23.55
N LEU A 231 78.06 44.43 23.93
CA LEU A 231 78.39 45.65 24.67
C LEU A 231 79.01 45.34 26.03
N LEU A 232 78.45 44.38 26.77
CA LEU A 232 78.98 43.93 28.06
C LEU A 232 80.38 43.31 27.94
N LYS A 233 80.62 42.48 26.90
CA LYS A 233 81.95 41.93 26.63
C LYS A 233 82.96 43.04 26.33
N LEU A 234 82.60 43.96 25.44
CA LEU A 234 83.44 45.10 25.09
C LEU A 234 83.77 45.96 26.32
N GLN A 235 82.78 46.21 27.20
CA GLN A 235 82.99 46.96 28.43
C GLN A 235 83.92 46.22 29.40
N ARG A 236 83.77 44.91 29.54
CA ARG A 236 84.64 44.07 30.38
C ARG A 236 86.08 44.04 29.86
N GLU A 237 86.26 43.90 28.54
CA GLU A 237 87.58 43.95 27.91
C GLU A 237 88.25 45.31 28.14
N ARG A 238 87.51 46.42 27.94
CA ARG A 238 88.01 47.77 28.26
C ARG A 238 88.41 47.89 29.73
N GLN A 239 87.58 47.43 30.66
CA GLN A 239 87.90 47.47 32.08
C GLN A 239 89.14 46.64 32.42
N ALA A 240 89.27 45.44 31.85
CA ALA A 240 90.45 44.60 32.05
C ALA A 240 91.74 45.26 31.53
N VAL A 241 91.68 45.94 30.38
CA VAL A 241 92.81 46.72 29.84
C VAL A 241 93.17 47.88 30.78
N PHE A 242 92.18 48.59 31.32
CA PHE A 242 92.43 49.65 32.30
C PHE A 242 93.02 49.12 33.61
N ASP A 243 92.52 48.00 34.13
CA ASP A 243 93.02 47.38 35.37
C ASP A 243 94.44 46.82 35.20
N ASP A 244 94.79 46.34 34.00
CA ASP A 244 96.14 45.88 33.68
C ASP A 244 97.12 47.06 33.53
N ALA A 245 96.71 48.11 32.81
CA ALA A 245 97.46 49.37 32.76
C ALA A 245 97.69 49.96 34.15
N PHE A 246 96.66 49.97 35.01
CA PHE A 246 96.78 50.45 36.38
C PHE A 246 97.73 49.62 37.24
N ARG A 247 97.74 48.29 37.07
CA ARG A 247 98.71 47.42 37.75
C ARG A 247 100.13 47.70 37.31
N ASN A 248 100.35 47.86 36.01
CA ASN A 248 101.65 48.25 35.45
C ASN A 248 102.09 49.62 36.01
N ASP A 249 101.21 50.61 36.03
CA ASP A 249 101.46 51.94 36.62
C ASP A 249 101.85 51.84 38.11
N MET A 250 101.17 50.99 38.87
CA MET A 250 101.46 50.77 40.29
C MET A 250 102.80 50.05 40.52
N GLU A 251 103.15 49.11 39.63
CA GLU A 251 104.46 48.46 39.63
C GLU A 251 105.58 49.44 39.25
N GLU A 252 105.36 50.29 38.25
CA GLU A 252 106.27 51.36 37.86
C GLU A 252 106.50 52.34 39.01
N TYR A 253 105.43 52.73 39.72
CA TYR A 253 105.52 53.55 40.93
C TYR A 253 106.35 52.90 42.04
N LYS A 254 106.13 51.60 42.30
CA LYS A 254 106.89 50.85 43.32
C LYS A 254 108.38 50.76 42.97
N GLN A 255 108.72 50.68 41.69
CA GLN A 255 110.11 50.56 41.22
C GLN A 255 110.84 51.91 41.13
N HIS A 256 110.17 52.97 40.68
CA HIS A 256 110.80 54.25 40.34
C HIS A 256 110.40 55.41 41.27
N GLY A 257 109.47 55.21 42.20
CA GLY A 257 109.04 56.20 43.22
C GLY A 257 108.22 57.38 42.69
N GLN A 258 107.95 57.44 41.37
CA GLN A 258 107.19 58.51 40.74
C GLN A 258 106.47 57.97 39.49
N LEU A 259 105.16 58.22 39.37
CA LEU A 259 104.38 57.83 38.19
C LEU A 259 104.71 58.74 37.01
N THR A 260 104.89 58.16 35.81
CA THR A 260 104.87 58.90 34.55
C THR A 260 103.47 59.48 34.35
N LYS A 261 103.33 60.81 34.53
CA LYS A 261 102.05 61.49 34.24
C LYS A 261 101.69 61.26 32.78
N ILE A 262 100.58 60.59 32.55
CA ILE A 262 99.90 60.60 31.26
C ILE A 262 99.66 62.08 30.91
N GLN A 263 100.33 62.58 29.88
CA GLN A 263 100.01 63.89 29.34
C GLN A 263 98.64 63.78 28.68
N THR A 264 97.64 64.41 29.30
CA THR A 264 96.34 64.67 28.68
C THR A 264 96.52 65.70 27.57
N SER A 265 96.99 65.24 26.42
CA SER A 265 96.92 66.03 25.20
C SER A 265 95.49 65.95 24.65
N GLY A 266 94.69 66.98 24.95
CA GLY A 266 93.42 67.24 24.26
C GLY A 266 92.18 67.15 25.13
N ASN A 267 91.65 68.33 25.46
CA ASN A 267 90.28 68.65 25.87
C ASN A 267 89.81 68.21 27.27
N LYS A 268 89.98 69.14 28.23
CA LYS A 268 89.06 69.30 29.36
C LYS A 268 87.67 69.68 28.82
N LEU A 269 86.85 68.69 28.49
CA LEU A 269 85.40 68.89 28.41
C LEU A 269 84.88 68.75 29.85
N ALA A 270 84.28 69.81 30.40
CA ALA A 270 83.58 69.74 31.67
C ALA A 270 82.30 68.91 31.50
N LEU A 271 81.81 68.25 32.56
CA LEU A 271 80.57 67.44 32.51
C LEU A 271 79.34 68.22 32.03
N GLU A 272 79.40 69.55 32.04
CA GLU A 272 78.37 70.47 31.55
C GLU A 272 78.30 70.55 30.00
N GLU A 273 79.33 70.05 29.30
CA GLU A 273 79.46 70.14 27.84
C GLU A 273 79.16 68.81 27.12
N VAL A 274 78.78 67.75 27.86
CA VAL A 274 78.18 66.55 27.26
C VAL A 274 76.72 66.88 26.93
N VAL A 275 76.52 67.48 25.76
CA VAL A 275 75.21 67.42 25.10
C VAL A 275 74.99 65.95 24.77
N LEU A 276 74.11 65.29 25.51
CA LEU A 276 73.43 64.11 24.99
C LEU A 276 72.73 64.61 23.72
N GLU A 277 73.32 64.38 22.56
CA GLU A 277 72.60 64.57 21.30
C GLU A 277 71.29 63.80 21.46
N PRO A 278 70.13 64.48 21.42
CA PRO A 278 68.89 63.77 21.35
C PRO A 278 68.97 63.08 19.99
N ASN A 279 69.20 61.78 19.99
CA ASN A 279 69.02 60.94 18.81
C ASN A 279 67.51 60.80 18.53
N GLU A 280 66.79 61.93 18.59
CA GLU A 280 65.36 62.09 18.40
C GLU A 280 65.00 61.94 16.92
N VAL A 281 65.94 62.10 15.99
CA VAL A 281 65.64 61.96 14.56
C VAL A 281 65.51 60.48 14.18
N GLU A 282 66.43 59.60 14.61
CA GLU A 282 66.24 58.15 14.41
C GLU A 282 65.18 57.54 15.33
N ALA A 283 65.02 58.04 16.57
CA ALA A 283 64.02 57.51 17.49
C ALA A 283 62.58 57.89 17.08
N LYS A 284 62.35 59.10 16.52
CA LYS A 284 61.03 59.48 15.99
C LYS A 284 60.70 58.73 14.71
N ASP A 285 61.68 58.54 13.83
CA ASP A 285 61.50 57.78 12.58
C ASP A 285 61.26 56.29 12.87
N ALA A 286 61.96 55.71 13.85
CA ALA A 286 61.71 54.34 14.30
C ALA A 286 60.34 54.17 14.99
N LEU A 287 59.86 55.18 15.73
CA LEU A 287 58.54 55.15 16.38
C LEU A 287 57.39 55.36 15.38
N GLU A 288 57.57 56.24 14.39
CA GLU A 288 56.61 56.45 13.29
C GLU A 288 56.52 55.21 12.38
N GLN A 289 57.66 54.55 12.12
CA GLN A 289 57.69 53.30 11.36
C GLN A 289 57.07 52.11 12.13
N PHE A 290 57.11 52.11 13.46
CA PHE A 290 56.45 51.11 14.30
C PHE A 290 54.92 51.32 14.39
N LEU A 291 54.44 52.57 14.33
CA LEU A 291 53.00 52.89 14.43
C LEU A 291 52.26 52.77 13.09
N ASN A 292 52.96 52.92 11.96
CA ASN A 292 52.38 52.90 10.61
C ASN A 292 52.71 51.64 9.78
N GLY A 293 53.34 50.62 10.38
CA GLY A 293 53.71 49.34 9.76
C GLY A 293 52.81 48.17 10.12
#